data_AF-A0A2A3LCJ0-F1
#
_entry.id   AF-A0A2A3LCJ0-F1
#
_cell.length_a   1.000
_cell.length_b   1.000
_cell.length_c   1.000
_cell.angle_alpha   90.00
_cell.angle_beta   90.00
_cell.angle_gamma   90.00
#
_symmetry.space_group_name_H-M   'P 1'
#
loop_
_entity.id
_entity.type
_entity.pdbx_description
1 polymer ?
#
loop_
_entity_poly.entity_id
_entity_poly.type
_entity_poly.pdbx_seq_one_letter_code
_entity_poly.pdbx_strand_id
1 'polypeptide(L)'
;MQGVFGVFIGTFLIGLREGLEASLIVSIVAAFLKRNGQTLRPMFAGVAVAVLLSVAVGVGLDLLATSLPQAQQEMMETVINAVAVVFVTSMIIWMNRNAGQLKGELEREARQAVHRGGALALAAMAFLAVLKEGFETSVFLLAAAETSHGSRWFAVLGGVLGIATSIGLGVGLYFGGLRLNLGRFFRVTGVFLVLIAAGLVLGALRTAHEAGWLNIGQRQLFDLSGWIPSDSVLGAVTTGVLGIPADPRLVEVLGWLLYAVPVLVVFLWPARLAATPRARGRLLATAATLLLAVAAVLAVAAPARDTVDAARTRTVTDRAGHAAAVSVATGPHGRELTVTPAGTSTVHHIQLVPADDQSVDGLPVQAWQASETAGVDGAPEITLDQLRDMTGGRLPVGLAAARTRGPFQGQWSTTTVYTVLTRGDAVISAKAASNRTAVLTGGGLTGAKTVSLGGLATDWSTSAAEDHATAAAIAAGDRNRGEGQLWNVWLPLVIAGFAVACALSALASVRVDRKREDERKAIDGEAHRRGNVPVS
;
A
#
# COMPACT_ATOMS: atom_id res chain seq x y z
N MET A 1 -7.15 4.29 -25.62
CA MET A 1 -6.96 2.85 -25.98
C MET A 1 -5.77 2.26 -25.21
N GLN A 2 -5.56 2.66 -23.94
CA GLN A 2 -4.24 2.72 -23.27
C GLN A 2 -3.83 1.45 -22.48
N GLY A 3 -4.77 0.56 -22.14
CA GLY A 3 -4.51 -0.77 -21.55
C GLY A 3 -5.13 -1.93 -22.35
N VAL A 4 -5.72 -1.59 -23.50
CA VAL A 4 -6.58 -2.46 -24.29
C VAL A 4 -5.86 -3.73 -24.76
N PHE A 5 -4.66 -3.57 -25.33
CA PHE A 5 -3.94 -4.67 -25.95
C PHE A 5 -3.41 -5.67 -24.94
N GLY A 6 -2.87 -5.21 -23.82
CA GLY A 6 -2.32 -6.15 -22.86
C GLY A 6 -3.39 -6.83 -22.00
N VAL A 7 -4.49 -6.16 -21.66
CA VAL A 7 -5.67 -6.81 -21.07
C VAL A 7 -6.21 -7.87 -22.02
N PHE A 8 -6.33 -7.54 -23.32
CA PHE A 8 -6.72 -8.48 -24.36
C PHE A 8 -5.78 -9.69 -24.44
N ILE A 9 -4.46 -9.47 -24.43
CA ILE A 9 -3.47 -10.56 -24.46
C ILE A 9 -3.58 -11.41 -23.19
N GLY A 10 -3.77 -10.78 -22.03
CA GLY A 10 -3.91 -11.47 -20.76
C GLY A 10 -5.13 -12.38 -20.74
N THR A 11 -6.30 -11.85 -21.08
CA THR A 11 -7.53 -12.64 -21.16
C THR A 11 -7.51 -13.64 -22.30
N PHE A 12 -6.84 -13.33 -23.42
CA PHE A 12 -6.60 -14.30 -24.49
C PHE A 12 -5.77 -15.49 -24.02
N LEU A 13 -4.68 -15.26 -23.28
CA LEU A 13 -3.84 -16.34 -22.76
C LEU A 13 -4.57 -17.17 -21.70
N ILE A 14 -5.39 -16.54 -20.86
CA ILE A 14 -6.26 -17.23 -19.89
C ILE A 14 -7.27 -18.11 -20.65
N GLY A 15 -8.07 -17.52 -21.56
CA GLY A 15 -9.08 -18.24 -22.32
C GLY A 15 -8.49 -19.34 -23.21
N LEU A 16 -7.31 -19.11 -23.79
CA LEU A 16 -6.59 -20.10 -24.59
C LEU A 16 -6.18 -21.30 -23.74
N ARG A 17 -5.76 -21.08 -22.50
CA ARG A 17 -5.22 -22.13 -21.63
C ARG A 17 -6.34 -22.96 -21.00
N GLU A 18 -7.28 -22.32 -20.32
CA GLU A 18 -8.42 -23.02 -19.71
C GLU A 18 -9.30 -23.66 -20.80
N GLY A 19 -9.49 -22.94 -21.91
CA GLY A 19 -10.20 -23.48 -23.07
C GLY A 19 -9.46 -24.64 -23.73
N LEU A 20 -8.14 -24.77 -23.62
CA LEU A 20 -7.37 -25.88 -24.20
C LEU A 20 -7.46 -27.11 -23.31
N GLU A 21 -7.49 -26.94 -21.99
CA GLU A 21 -7.75 -28.04 -21.06
C GLU A 21 -9.16 -28.61 -21.27
N ALA A 22 -10.16 -27.73 -21.35
CA ALA A 22 -11.53 -28.12 -21.65
C ALA A 22 -11.67 -28.77 -23.04
N SER A 23 -11.09 -28.17 -24.09
CA SER A 23 -11.19 -28.71 -25.45
C SER A 23 -10.45 -30.04 -25.61
N LEU A 24 -9.36 -30.26 -24.87
CA LEU A 24 -8.62 -31.51 -24.87
C LEU A 24 -9.44 -32.63 -24.23
N ILE A 25 -10.07 -32.38 -23.08
CA ILE A 25 -10.97 -33.37 -22.44
C ILE A 25 -12.14 -33.70 -23.37
N VAL A 26 -12.80 -32.68 -23.95
CA VAL A 26 -13.90 -32.89 -24.91
C VAL A 26 -13.44 -33.66 -26.14
N SER A 27 -12.26 -33.36 -26.68
CA SER A 27 -11.71 -34.07 -27.86
C SER A 27 -11.43 -35.55 -27.58
N ILE A 28 -10.95 -35.87 -26.37
CA ILE A 28 -10.72 -37.24 -25.93
C ILE A 28 -12.05 -37.96 -25.80
N VAL A 29 -13.01 -37.39 -25.06
CA VAL A 29 -14.34 -37.98 -24.89
C VAL A 29 -15.03 -38.18 -26.25
N ALA A 30 -14.92 -37.22 -27.15
CA ALA A 30 -15.45 -37.32 -28.51
C ALA A 30 -14.80 -38.46 -29.30
N ALA A 31 -13.48 -38.59 -29.25
CA ALA A 31 -12.76 -39.69 -29.89
C ALA A 31 -13.17 -41.06 -29.32
N PHE A 32 -13.42 -41.14 -28.01
CA PHE A 32 -13.92 -42.34 -27.34
C PHE A 32 -15.33 -42.72 -27.78
N LEU A 33 -16.28 -41.77 -27.78
CA LEU A 33 -17.65 -42.00 -28.22
C LEU A 33 -17.69 -42.45 -29.69
N LYS A 34 -16.91 -41.80 -30.56
CA LYS A 34 -16.80 -42.17 -31.98
C LYS A 34 -16.21 -43.57 -32.17
N ARG A 35 -15.17 -43.93 -31.42
CA ARG A 35 -14.54 -45.26 -31.48
C ARG A 35 -15.48 -46.38 -31.04
N ASN A 36 -16.40 -46.09 -30.12
CA ASN A 36 -17.37 -47.05 -29.59
C ASN A 36 -18.73 -47.02 -30.33
N GLY A 37 -18.84 -46.31 -31.46
CA GLY A 37 -20.08 -46.21 -32.25
C GLY A 37 -21.23 -45.49 -31.56
N GLN A 38 -20.96 -44.76 -30.47
CA GLN A 38 -21.96 -44.04 -29.68
C GLN A 38 -22.20 -42.63 -30.24
N THR A 39 -23.41 -42.11 -30.06
CA THR A 39 -23.74 -40.76 -30.54
C THR A 39 -23.03 -39.69 -29.70
N LEU A 40 -22.56 -38.62 -30.35
CA LEU A 40 -21.91 -37.48 -29.69
C LEU A 40 -22.90 -36.48 -29.09
N ARG A 41 -24.20 -36.62 -29.40
CA ARG A 41 -25.26 -35.66 -29.01
C ARG A 41 -25.34 -35.42 -27.49
N PRO A 42 -25.30 -36.45 -26.61
CA PRO A 42 -25.37 -36.24 -25.17
C PRO A 42 -24.18 -35.45 -24.62
N MET A 43 -22.99 -35.68 -25.17
CA MET A 43 -21.78 -34.94 -24.79
C MET A 43 -21.90 -33.47 -25.19
N PHE A 44 -22.30 -33.17 -26.43
CA PHE A 44 -22.48 -31.77 -26.86
C PHE A 44 -23.58 -31.05 -26.08
N ALA A 45 -24.66 -31.75 -25.71
CA ALA A 45 -25.69 -31.20 -24.84
C ALA A 45 -25.13 -30.86 -23.45
N GLY A 46 -24.35 -31.76 -22.85
CA GLY A 46 -23.64 -31.50 -21.58
C GLY A 46 -22.71 -30.30 -21.69
N VAL A 47 -21.82 -30.27 -22.69
CA VAL A 47 -20.90 -29.15 -22.92
C VAL A 47 -21.66 -27.82 -23.10
N ALA A 48 -22.75 -27.80 -23.86
CA ALA A 48 -23.56 -26.60 -24.05
C ALA A 48 -24.18 -26.10 -22.73
N VAL A 49 -24.71 -26.99 -21.89
CA VAL A 49 -25.24 -26.63 -20.57
C VAL A 49 -24.13 -26.13 -19.64
N ALA A 50 -22.95 -26.75 -19.64
CA ALA A 50 -21.81 -26.30 -18.84
C ALA A 50 -21.35 -24.89 -19.24
N VAL A 51 -21.28 -24.61 -20.55
CA VAL A 51 -20.92 -23.28 -21.07
C VAL A 51 -21.98 -22.25 -20.66
N LEU A 52 -23.27 -22.57 -20.81
CA LEU A 52 -24.36 -21.67 -20.38
C LEU A 52 -24.30 -21.35 -18.88
N LEU A 53 -24.07 -22.35 -18.04
CA LEU A 53 -23.90 -22.15 -16.60
C LEU A 53 -22.68 -21.29 -16.28
N SER A 54 -21.56 -21.50 -16.98
CA SER A 54 -20.34 -20.71 -16.78
C SER A 54 -20.54 -19.24 -17.15
N VAL A 55 -21.21 -18.98 -18.27
CA VAL A 55 -21.59 -17.62 -18.69
C VAL A 55 -22.55 -16.99 -17.68
N ALA A 56 -23.55 -17.75 -17.19
CA ALA A 56 -24.49 -17.26 -16.20
C ALA A 56 -23.80 -16.87 -14.89
N VAL A 57 -22.79 -17.62 -14.44
CA VAL A 57 -21.97 -17.26 -13.28
C VAL A 57 -21.21 -15.96 -13.53
N GLY A 58 -20.52 -15.83 -14.68
CA GLY A 58 -19.77 -14.62 -15.02
C GLY A 58 -20.65 -13.37 -15.06
N VAL A 59 -21.80 -13.46 -15.74
CA VAL A 59 -22.78 -12.37 -15.81
C VAL A 59 -23.39 -12.09 -14.45
N GLY A 60 -23.71 -13.12 -13.66
CA GLY A 60 -24.27 -12.94 -12.32
C GLY A 60 -23.32 -12.22 -11.36
N LEU A 61 -22.02 -12.53 -11.42
CA LEU A 61 -21.00 -11.84 -10.63
C LEU A 61 -20.81 -10.38 -11.10
N ASP A 62 -20.81 -10.11 -12.40
CA ASP A 62 -20.70 -8.75 -12.97
C ASP A 62 -21.91 -7.86 -12.61
N LEU A 63 -23.13 -8.41 -12.69
CA LEU A 63 -24.35 -7.72 -12.27
C LEU A 63 -24.35 -7.41 -10.78
N LEU A 64 -23.82 -8.32 -9.95
CA LEU A 64 -23.67 -8.07 -8.53
C LEU A 64 -22.67 -6.94 -8.27
N ALA A 65 -21.53 -6.93 -8.97
CA ALA A 65 -20.50 -5.90 -8.84
C ALA A 65 -20.98 -4.50 -9.20
N THR A 66 -21.71 -4.39 -10.31
CA THR A 66 -22.24 -3.11 -10.79
C THR A 66 -23.38 -2.55 -9.93
N SER A 67 -24.00 -3.37 -9.08
CA SER A 67 -25.07 -2.95 -8.17
C SER A 67 -24.59 -2.34 -6.85
N LEU A 68 -23.28 -2.39 -6.57
CA LEU A 68 -22.71 -1.93 -5.31
C LEU A 68 -22.29 -0.44 -5.37
N PRO A 69 -22.36 0.29 -4.24
CA PRO A 69 -21.72 1.60 -4.09
C PRO A 69 -20.22 1.56 -4.38
N GLN A 70 -19.65 2.66 -4.89
CA GLN A 70 -18.24 2.73 -5.35
C GLN A 70 -17.22 2.16 -4.35
N ALA A 71 -17.29 2.51 -3.06
CA ALA A 71 -16.38 1.98 -2.06
C ALA A 71 -16.51 0.46 -1.86
N GLN A 72 -17.72 -0.09 -1.97
CA GLN A 72 -17.95 -1.54 -1.87
C GLN A 72 -17.53 -2.26 -3.16
N GLN A 73 -17.60 -1.59 -4.30
CA GLN A 73 -17.06 -2.09 -5.57
C GLN A 73 -15.54 -2.22 -5.47
N GLU A 74 -14.81 -1.20 -5.01
CA GLU A 74 -13.36 -1.24 -4.82
C GLU A 74 -12.93 -2.34 -3.81
N MET A 75 -13.69 -2.53 -2.72
CA MET A 75 -13.48 -3.65 -1.79
C MET A 75 -13.66 -5.00 -2.46
N MET A 76 -14.70 -5.16 -3.28
CA MET A 76 -14.96 -6.42 -3.97
C MET A 76 -13.93 -6.72 -5.05
N GLU A 77 -13.52 -5.72 -5.82
CA GLU A 77 -12.43 -5.82 -6.81
C GLU A 77 -11.12 -6.26 -6.14
N THR A 78 -10.82 -5.73 -4.95
CA THR A 78 -9.68 -6.17 -4.13
C THR A 78 -9.75 -7.67 -3.79
N VAL A 79 -10.91 -8.13 -3.33
CA VAL A 79 -11.12 -9.54 -2.94
C VAL A 79 -11.06 -10.45 -4.16
N ILE A 80 -11.72 -10.09 -5.25
CA ILE A 80 -11.73 -10.86 -6.51
C ILE A 80 -10.30 -10.99 -7.05
N ASN A 81 -9.53 -9.90 -7.08
CA ASN A 81 -8.14 -9.94 -7.51
C ASN A 81 -7.26 -10.80 -6.58
N ALA A 82 -7.44 -10.70 -5.26
CA ALA A 82 -6.70 -11.55 -4.31
C ALA A 82 -7.01 -13.04 -4.50
N VAL A 83 -8.29 -13.39 -4.67
CA VAL A 83 -8.73 -14.77 -4.96
C VAL A 83 -8.16 -15.23 -6.29
N ALA A 84 -8.25 -14.40 -7.34
CA ALA A 84 -7.72 -14.72 -8.66
C ALA A 84 -6.21 -15.01 -8.61
N VAL A 85 -5.41 -14.21 -7.89
CA VAL A 85 -3.98 -14.45 -7.71
C VAL A 85 -3.72 -15.82 -7.05
N VAL A 86 -4.46 -16.18 -5.99
CA VAL A 86 -4.31 -17.48 -5.32
C VAL A 86 -4.61 -18.63 -6.26
N PHE A 87 -5.72 -18.55 -7.00
CA PHE A 87 -6.14 -19.57 -7.96
C PHE A 87 -5.14 -19.71 -9.11
N VAL A 88 -4.77 -18.61 -9.78
CA VAL A 88 -3.80 -18.62 -10.89
C VAL A 88 -2.46 -19.19 -10.42
N THR A 89 -1.96 -18.76 -9.25
CA THR A 89 -0.68 -19.26 -8.71
C THR A 89 -0.73 -20.76 -8.43
N SER A 90 -1.80 -21.21 -7.77
CA SER A 90 -2.00 -22.63 -7.46
C SER A 90 -2.02 -23.47 -8.73
N MET A 91 -2.70 -22.98 -9.76
CA MET A 91 -2.84 -23.69 -11.02
C MET A 91 -1.55 -23.69 -11.86
N ILE A 92 -0.82 -22.57 -11.92
CA ILE A 92 0.51 -22.49 -12.55
C ILE A 92 1.46 -23.53 -11.93
N ILE A 93 1.49 -23.63 -10.60
CA ILE A 93 2.35 -24.57 -9.88
C ILE A 93 1.91 -26.02 -10.10
N TRP A 94 0.60 -26.28 -10.07
CA TRP A 94 0.03 -27.61 -10.30
C TRP A 94 0.34 -28.10 -11.72
N MET A 95 0.07 -27.28 -12.73
CA MET A 95 0.30 -27.65 -14.12
C MET A 95 1.79 -27.83 -14.44
N ASN A 96 2.69 -27.00 -13.90
CA ASN A 96 4.13 -27.18 -14.12
C ASN A 96 4.65 -28.53 -13.59
N ARG A 97 4.08 -29.01 -12.48
CA ARG A 97 4.44 -30.33 -11.90
C ARG A 97 3.85 -31.48 -12.70
N ASN A 98 2.65 -31.32 -13.25
CA ASN A 98 1.90 -32.39 -13.88
C ASN A 98 1.96 -32.38 -15.43
N ALA A 99 2.51 -31.34 -16.07
CA ALA A 99 2.52 -31.17 -17.53
C ALA A 99 3.18 -32.33 -18.31
N GLY A 100 4.15 -33.02 -17.71
CA GLY A 100 4.78 -34.20 -18.31
C GLY A 100 3.97 -35.49 -18.16
N GLN A 101 3.10 -35.57 -17.15
CA GLN A 101 2.28 -36.74 -16.83
C GLN A 101 0.87 -36.63 -17.42
N LEU A 102 0.38 -35.42 -17.71
CA LEU A 102 -0.95 -35.17 -18.27
C LEU A 102 -1.26 -36.08 -19.46
N LYS A 103 -0.35 -36.22 -20.43
CA LYS A 103 -0.57 -37.11 -21.58
C LYS A 103 -0.78 -38.58 -21.15
N GLY A 104 0.01 -39.07 -20.19
CA GLY A 104 -0.07 -40.44 -19.67
C GLY A 104 -1.29 -40.67 -18.76
N GLU A 105 -1.65 -39.69 -17.94
CA GLU A 105 -2.83 -39.71 -17.06
C GLU A 105 -4.12 -39.66 -17.90
N LEU A 106 -4.18 -38.76 -18.88
CA LEU A 106 -5.30 -38.64 -19.84
C LEU A 106 -5.43 -39.92 -20.68
N GLU A 107 -4.33 -40.53 -21.13
CA GLU A 107 -4.34 -41.83 -21.81
C GLU A 107 -4.72 -43.02 -20.89
N ARG A 108 -4.58 -42.86 -19.57
CA ARG A 108 -4.90 -43.88 -18.55
C ARG A 108 -6.35 -43.78 -18.08
N GLU A 109 -6.86 -42.57 -17.82
CA GLU A 109 -8.27 -42.31 -17.50
C GLU A 109 -9.18 -42.65 -18.67
N ALA A 110 -8.76 -42.27 -19.88
CA ALA A 110 -9.31 -42.75 -21.15
C ALA A 110 -9.45 -44.28 -21.20
N ARG A 111 -8.42 -45.01 -20.75
CA ARG A 111 -8.39 -46.48 -20.70
C ARG A 111 -9.17 -47.08 -19.53
N GLN A 112 -9.37 -46.35 -18.44
CA GLN A 112 -10.14 -46.82 -17.28
C GLN A 112 -11.64 -46.57 -17.46
N ALA A 113 -12.03 -45.49 -18.14
CA ALA A 113 -13.42 -45.22 -18.52
C ALA A 113 -14.00 -46.32 -19.44
N VAL A 114 -13.15 -46.99 -20.22
CA VAL A 114 -13.45 -48.21 -21.01
C VAL A 114 -14.10 -49.31 -20.17
N HIS A 115 -13.83 -49.38 -18.87
CA HIS A 115 -14.27 -50.49 -18.04
C HIS A 115 -15.56 -50.25 -17.23
N ARG A 116 -16.12 -49.02 -17.15
CA ARG A 116 -17.19 -48.74 -16.16
C ARG A 116 -18.40 -47.88 -16.56
N GLY A 117 -18.42 -47.12 -17.66
CA GLY A 117 -19.54 -46.17 -17.88
C GLY A 117 -19.86 -45.87 -19.34
N GLY A 118 -21.12 -46.13 -19.74
CA GLY A 118 -21.65 -45.85 -21.08
C GLY A 118 -21.67 -44.35 -21.46
N ALA A 119 -22.31 -44.01 -22.58
CA ALA A 119 -22.29 -42.67 -23.18
C ALA A 119 -22.69 -41.53 -22.22
N LEU A 120 -23.54 -41.80 -21.22
CA LEU A 120 -23.93 -40.83 -20.18
C LEU A 120 -22.82 -40.49 -19.18
N ALA A 121 -21.99 -41.46 -18.78
CA ALA A 121 -20.89 -41.21 -17.84
C ALA A 121 -19.80 -40.35 -18.50
N LEU A 122 -19.55 -40.60 -19.79
CA LEU A 122 -18.65 -39.78 -20.62
C LEU A 122 -19.20 -38.37 -20.86
N ALA A 123 -20.51 -38.24 -21.10
CA ALA A 123 -21.15 -36.93 -21.21
C ALA A 123 -21.10 -36.15 -19.88
N ALA A 124 -21.33 -36.81 -18.74
CA ALA A 124 -21.22 -36.20 -17.43
C ALA A 124 -19.77 -35.78 -17.09
N MET A 125 -18.78 -36.60 -17.45
CA MET A 125 -17.36 -36.26 -17.31
C MET A 125 -17.01 -35.00 -18.13
N ALA A 126 -17.42 -34.95 -19.40
CA ALA A 126 -17.20 -33.78 -20.25
C ALA A 126 -17.93 -32.53 -19.70
N PHE A 127 -19.16 -32.69 -19.22
CA PHE A 127 -19.92 -31.62 -18.57
C PHE A 127 -19.20 -31.08 -17.33
N LEU A 128 -18.80 -31.94 -16.39
CA LEU A 128 -18.14 -31.53 -15.15
C LEU A 128 -16.79 -30.89 -15.41
N ALA A 129 -16.02 -31.42 -16.36
CA ALA A 129 -14.76 -30.83 -16.77
C ALA A 129 -14.95 -29.42 -17.34
N VAL A 130 -15.85 -29.27 -18.32
CA VAL A 130 -16.12 -27.96 -18.93
C VAL A 130 -16.74 -26.98 -17.92
N LEU A 131 -17.58 -27.45 -17.00
CA LEU A 131 -18.19 -26.61 -15.97
C LEU A 131 -17.13 -26.07 -14.99
N LYS A 132 -16.19 -26.93 -14.56
CA LYS A 132 -15.11 -26.53 -13.67
C LYS A 132 -14.19 -25.51 -14.34
N GLU A 133 -13.66 -25.85 -15.53
CA GLU A 133 -12.75 -24.95 -16.25
C GLU A 133 -13.47 -23.67 -16.72
N GLY A 134 -14.76 -23.77 -17.05
CA GLY A 134 -15.61 -22.63 -17.40
C GLY A 134 -15.90 -21.70 -16.22
N PHE A 135 -16.13 -22.23 -15.02
CA PHE A 135 -16.27 -21.43 -13.80
C PHE A 135 -15.00 -20.64 -13.50
N GLU A 136 -13.85 -21.30 -13.54
CA GLU A 136 -12.54 -20.66 -13.32
C GLU A 136 -12.30 -19.56 -14.38
N THR A 137 -12.57 -19.86 -15.66
CA THR A 137 -12.46 -18.89 -16.76
C THR A 137 -13.35 -17.66 -16.52
N SER A 138 -14.61 -17.85 -16.12
CA SER A 138 -15.54 -16.74 -15.86
C SER A 138 -15.04 -15.83 -14.73
N VAL A 139 -14.53 -16.39 -13.63
CA VAL A 139 -13.99 -15.62 -12.51
C VAL A 139 -12.74 -14.84 -12.92
N PHE A 140 -11.83 -15.45 -13.67
CA PHE A 140 -10.61 -14.77 -14.12
C PHE A 140 -10.89 -13.67 -15.15
N LEU A 141 -11.80 -13.91 -16.09
CA LEU A 141 -12.20 -12.90 -17.07
C LEU A 141 -12.88 -11.72 -16.38
N LEU A 142 -13.68 -11.95 -15.34
CA LEU A 142 -14.26 -10.88 -14.54
C LEU A 142 -13.19 -10.07 -13.81
N ALA A 143 -12.28 -10.73 -13.08
CA ALA A 143 -11.18 -10.06 -12.38
C ALA A 143 -10.33 -9.18 -13.32
N ALA A 144 -10.02 -9.71 -14.50
CA ALA A 144 -9.30 -8.97 -15.53
C ALA A 144 -10.11 -7.80 -16.11
N ALA A 145 -11.42 -7.97 -16.26
CA ALA A 145 -12.31 -6.90 -16.74
C ALA A 145 -12.47 -5.77 -15.70
N GLU A 146 -12.57 -6.09 -14.42
CA GLU A 146 -12.68 -5.11 -13.32
C GLU A 146 -11.42 -4.25 -13.21
N THR A 147 -10.24 -4.88 -13.28
CA THR A 147 -8.94 -4.18 -13.24
C THR A 147 -8.74 -3.23 -14.44
N SER A 148 -9.58 -3.33 -15.47
CA SER A 148 -9.47 -2.56 -16.71
C SER A 148 -10.37 -1.32 -16.70
N HIS A 149 -9.92 -0.23 -16.04
CA HIS A 149 -10.62 1.06 -15.95
C HIS A 149 -11.07 1.61 -17.34
N GLY A 150 -12.28 1.24 -17.77
CA GLY A 150 -12.95 1.74 -18.99
C GLY A 150 -12.83 0.89 -20.26
N SER A 151 -12.26 -0.32 -20.24
CA SER A 151 -12.06 -1.15 -21.46
C SER A 151 -12.52 -2.62 -21.34
N ARG A 152 -13.55 -2.89 -20.51
CA ARG A 152 -14.09 -4.24 -20.22
C ARG A 152 -14.38 -5.09 -21.46
N TRP A 153 -14.84 -4.48 -22.55
CA TRP A 153 -15.14 -5.20 -23.81
C TRP A 153 -13.93 -5.93 -24.40
N PHE A 154 -12.73 -5.37 -24.26
CA PHE A 154 -11.50 -6.00 -24.78
C PHE A 154 -11.05 -7.20 -23.95
N ALA A 155 -11.31 -7.19 -22.64
CA ALA A 155 -11.09 -8.34 -21.77
C ALA A 155 -11.95 -9.53 -22.24
N VAL A 156 -13.25 -9.28 -22.48
CA VAL A 156 -14.18 -10.30 -23.01
C VAL A 156 -13.76 -10.77 -24.40
N LEU A 157 -13.42 -9.85 -25.30
CA LEU A 157 -13.00 -10.20 -26.66
C LEU A 157 -11.73 -11.05 -26.68
N GLY A 158 -10.73 -10.71 -25.86
CA GLY A 158 -9.51 -11.49 -25.70
C GLY A 158 -9.82 -12.91 -25.22
N GLY A 159 -10.61 -13.04 -24.15
CA GLY A 159 -11.06 -14.32 -23.61
C GLY A 159 -11.78 -15.19 -24.64
N VAL A 160 -12.74 -14.61 -25.36
CA VAL A 160 -13.51 -15.30 -26.41
C VAL A 160 -12.60 -15.77 -27.54
N LEU A 161 -11.65 -14.94 -28.00
CA LEU A 161 -10.69 -15.34 -29.04
C LEU A 161 -9.71 -16.41 -28.55
N GLY A 162 -9.33 -16.37 -27.27
CA GLY A 162 -8.55 -17.42 -26.63
C GLY A 162 -9.27 -18.76 -26.67
N ILE A 163 -10.54 -18.79 -26.24
CA ILE A 163 -11.40 -19.98 -26.28
C ILE A 163 -11.64 -20.45 -27.71
N ALA A 164 -11.90 -19.54 -28.65
CA ALA A 164 -12.07 -19.91 -30.06
C ALA A 164 -10.81 -20.59 -30.62
N THR A 165 -9.64 -20.06 -30.29
CA THR A 165 -8.35 -20.64 -30.67
C THR A 165 -8.13 -22.00 -30.02
N SER A 166 -8.50 -22.16 -28.75
CA SER A 166 -8.36 -23.43 -28.03
C SER A 166 -9.27 -24.53 -28.57
N ILE A 167 -10.49 -24.18 -29.00
CA ILE A 167 -11.41 -25.08 -29.70
C ILE A 167 -10.79 -25.50 -31.03
N GLY A 168 -10.25 -24.57 -31.81
CA GLY A 168 -9.55 -24.87 -33.06
C GLY A 168 -8.38 -25.83 -32.87
N LEU A 169 -7.57 -25.63 -31.84
CA LEU A 169 -6.47 -26.54 -31.46
C LEU A 169 -7.00 -27.91 -31.03
N GLY A 170 -8.05 -27.96 -30.21
CA GLY A 170 -8.69 -29.21 -29.76
C GLY A 170 -9.26 -30.04 -30.93
N VAL A 171 -9.88 -29.37 -31.90
CA VAL A 171 -10.35 -29.99 -33.15
C VAL A 171 -9.18 -30.52 -33.98
N GLY A 172 -8.09 -29.75 -34.11
CA GLY A 172 -6.88 -30.20 -34.81
C GLY A 172 -6.20 -31.40 -34.14
N LEU A 173 -6.27 -31.49 -32.82
CA LEU A 173 -5.83 -32.68 -32.05
C LEU A 173 -6.75 -33.87 -32.28
N TYR A 174 -8.07 -33.67 -32.29
CA TYR A 174 -9.07 -34.72 -32.55
C TYR A 174 -8.89 -35.39 -33.92
N PHE A 175 -8.60 -34.61 -34.96
CA PHE A 175 -8.33 -35.14 -36.31
C PHE A 175 -6.89 -35.66 -36.48
N GLY A 176 -6.03 -35.60 -35.46
CA GLY A 176 -4.66 -36.11 -35.49
C GLY A 176 -3.66 -35.27 -36.30
N GLY A 177 -4.06 -34.07 -36.74
CA GLY A 177 -3.25 -33.18 -37.59
C GLY A 177 -2.17 -32.38 -36.86
N LEU A 178 -2.27 -32.25 -35.53
CA LEU A 178 -1.35 -31.44 -34.72
C LEU A 178 -0.56 -32.29 -33.72
N ARG A 179 0.78 -32.23 -33.80
CA ARG A 179 1.70 -32.77 -32.78
C ARG A 179 2.22 -31.63 -31.90
N LEU A 180 1.38 -31.12 -31.02
CA LEU A 180 1.76 -30.04 -30.08
C LEU A 180 2.54 -30.59 -28.88
N ASN A 181 3.70 -29.99 -28.59
CA ASN A 181 4.44 -30.28 -27.36
C ASN A 181 3.82 -29.47 -26.21
N LEU A 182 2.80 -30.04 -25.57
CA LEU A 182 2.07 -29.43 -24.44
C LEU A 182 3.03 -28.93 -23.35
N GLY A 183 4.09 -29.68 -23.04
CA GLY A 183 5.06 -29.27 -22.02
C GLY A 183 5.82 -27.97 -22.36
N ARG A 184 6.14 -27.73 -23.64
CA ARG A 184 6.74 -26.45 -24.07
C ARG A 184 5.70 -25.33 -24.12
N PHE A 185 4.51 -25.63 -24.65
CA PHE A 185 3.41 -24.67 -24.73
C PHE A 185 3.05 -24.11 -23.35
N PHE A 186 2.76 -24.98 -22.39
CA PHE A 186 2.42 -24.59 -21.01
C PHE A 186 3.55 -23.89 -20.27
N ARG A 187 4.82 -24.20 -20.60
CA ARG A 187 5.96 -23.51 -20.01
C ARG A 187 6.08 -22.07 -20.52
N VAL A 188 5.86 -21.84 -21.81
CA VAL A 188 5.91 -20.50 -22.39
C VAL A 188 4.72 -19.67 -21.91
N THR A 189 3.50 -20.20 -22.04
CA THR A 189 2.29 -19.49 -21.60
C THR A 189 2.27 -19.28 -20.09
N GLY A 190 2.80 -20.22 -19.31
CA GLY A 190 2.90 -20.08 -17.85
C GLY A 190 3.79 -18.92 -17.39
N VAL A 191 4.88 -18.60 -18.11
CA VAL A 191 5.69 -17.40 -17.80
C VAL A 191 4.86 -16.13 -17.94
N PHE A 192 4.10 -16.01 -19.04
CA PHE A 192 3.23 -14.86 -19.25
C PHE A 192 2.13 -14.80 -18.18
N LEU A 193 1.55 -15.94 -17.79
CA LEU A 193 0.55 -15.98 -16.72
C LEU A 193 1.09 -15.54 -15.35
N VAL A 194 2.35 -15.85 -15.02
CA VAL A 194 2.99 -15.32 -13.80
C VAL A 194 3.06 -13.79 -13.84
N LEU A 195 3.39 -13.20 -15.00
CA LEU A 195 3.44 -11.75 -15.15
C LEU A 195 2.06 -11.10 -15.08
N ILE A 196 1.04 -11.74 -15.67
CA ILE A 196 -0.36 -11.27 -15.58
C ILE A 196 -0.84 -11.34 -14.13
N ALA A 197 -0.55 -12.45 -13.42
CA ALA A 197 -0.91 -12.58 -12.01
C ALA A 197 -0.18 -11.55 -11.12
N ALA A 198 1.05 -11.18 -11.46
CA ALA A 198 1.74 -10.06 -10.82
C ALA A 198 1.03 -8.73 -11.07
N GLY A 199 0.47 -8.53 -12.28
CA GLY A 199 -0.42 -7.41 -12.59
C GLY A 199 -1.70 -7.40 -11.75
N LEU A 200 -2.32 -8.57 -11.50
CA LEU A 200 -3.48 -8.69 -10.60
C LEU A 200 -3.13 -8.35 -9.14
N VAL A 201 -1.92 -8.69 -8.68
CA VAL A 201 -1.42 -8.27 -7.35
C VAL A 201 -1.32 -6.75 -7.29
N LEU A 202 -0.82 -6.12 -8.34
CA LEU A 202 -0.76 -4.66 -8.43
C LEU A 202 -2.16 -4.05 -8.36
N GLY A 203 -3.09 -4.56 -9.17
CA GLY A 203 -4.51 -4.15 -9.15
C GLY A 203 -5.14 -4.29 -7.76
N ALA A 204 -4.93 -5.42 -7.09
CA ALA A 204 -5.43 -5.64 -5.73
C ALA A 204 -4.86 -4.63 -4.72
N LEU A 205 -3.59 -4.26 -4.82
CA LEU A 205 -2.98 -3.27 -3.92
C LEU A 205 -3.50 -1.85 -4.17
N ARG A 206 -3.79 -1.53 -5.44
CA ARG A 206 -4.38 -0.26 -5.84
C ARG A 206 -5.81 -0.14 -5.35
N THR A 207 -6.67 -1.13 -5.63
CA THR A 207 -8.06 -1.12 -5.17
C THR A 207 -8.16 -1.24 -3.64
N ALA A 208 -7.22 -1.93 -2.98
CA ALA A 208 -7.12 -1.93 -1.52
C ALA A 208 -6.80 -0.54 -0.94
N HIS A 209 -6.05 0.29 -1.67
CA HIS A 209 -5.83 1.67 -1.26
C HIS A 209 -7.07 2.53 -1.48
N GLU A 210 -7.72 2.40 -2.63
CA GLU A 210 -8.96 3.14 -2.97
C GLU A 210 -10.08 2.82 -1.97
N ALA A 211 -10.23 1.54 -1.60
CA ALA A 211 -11.13 1.06 -0.55
C ALA A 211 -10.74 1.49 0.89
N GLY A 212 -9.59 2.15 1.06
CA GLY A 212 -9.08 2.60 2.36
C GLY A 212 -8.50 1.50 3.25
N TRP A 213 -8.35 0.26 2.75
CA TRP A 213 -7.75 -0.86 3.49
C TRP A 213 -6.23 -0.73 3.61
N LEU A 214 -5.56 -0.13 2.62
CA LEU A 214 -4.10 -0.03 2.54
C LEU A 214 -3.63 1.40 2.20
N ASN A 215 -3.35 2.20 3.22
CA ASN A 215 -2.89 3.59 3.04
C ASN A 215 -1.37 3.78 3.09
N ILE A 216 -0.63 2.68 2.98
CA ILE A 216 0.81 2.63 3.23
C ILE A 216 1.55 2.54 1.88
N GLY A 217 2.65 3.29 1.70
CA GLY A 217 3.52 3.16 0.51
C GLY A 217 2.97 3.75 -0.78
N GLN A 218 2.15 4.78 -0.68
CA GLN A 218 1.46 5.41 -1.82
C GLN A 218 2.30 6.45 -2.55
N ARG A 219 3.56 6.64 -2.16
CA ARG A 219 4.48 7.52 -2.87
C ARG A 219 4.72 6.98 -4.28
N GLN A 220 4.55 7.85 -5.26
CA GLN A 220 4.92 7.57 -6.64
C GLN A 220 6.43 7.34 -6.70
N LEU A 221 6.83 6.13 -7.14
CA LEU A 221 8.22 5.71 -7.12
C LEU A 221 8.96 6.19 -8.38
N PHE A 222 8.27 6.11 -9.52
CA PHE A 222 8.78 6.53 -10.81
C PHE A 222 7.68 7.30 -11.55
N ASP A 223 8.08 8.33 -12.30
CA ASP A 223 7.24 8.89 -13.34
C ASP A 223 7.64 8.23 -14.66
N LEU A 224 6.92 7.15 -15.00
CA LEU A 224 7.18 6.41 -16.24
C LEU A 224 6.46 7.02 -17.43
N SER A 225 5.76 8.16 -17.27
CA SER A 225 5.03 8.81 -18.37
C SER A 225 5.90 9.12 -19.59
N GLY A 226 7.19 9.40 -19.40
CA GLY A 226 8.15 9.63 -20.48
C GLY A 226 8.64 8.37 -21.20
N TRP A 227 8.62 7.20 -20.54
CA TRP A 227 9.07 5.90 -21.09
C TRP A 227 7.92 5.00 -21.54
N ILE A 228 6.74 5.25 -20.99
CA ILE A 228 5.45 4.68 -21.35
C ILE A 228 4.57 5.85 -21.82
N PRO A 229 4.89 6.50 -22.97
CA PRO A 229 3.98 7.48 -23.54
C PRO A 229 2.62 6.84 -23.77
N SER A 230 1.56 7.53 -23.36
CA SER A 230 0.16 7.08 -23.46
C SER A 230 -0.33 6.80 -24.90
N ASP A 231 0.51 7.08 -25.88
CA ASP A 231 0.36 6.99 -27.32
C ASP A 231 1.24 5.88 -27.96
N SER A 232 2.03 5.15 -27.17
CA SER A 232 2.93 4.09 -27.64
C SER A 232 2.35 2.66 -27.46
N VAL A 233 2.49 1.81 -28.48
CA VAL A 233 2.16 0.38 -28.42
C VAL A 233 2.95 -0.33 -27.32
N LEU A 234 4.21 0.08 -27.10
CA LEU A 234 5.07 -0.46 -26.06
C LEU A 234 4.48 -0.17 -24.68
N GLY A 235 3.95 1.04 -24.47
CA GLY A 235 3.26 1.43 -23.25
C GLY A 235 1.98 0.63 -23.01
N ALA A 236 1.18 0.41 -24.07
CA ALA A 236 -0.03 -0.41 -23.98
C ALA A 236 0.26 -1.89 -23.67
N VAL A 237 1.38 -2.42 -24.17
CA VAL A 237 1.83 -3.79 -23.87
C VAL A 237 2.35 -3.89 -22.44
N THR A 238 3.18 -2.95 -21.97
CA THR A 238 3.66 -2.98 -20.57
C THR A 238 2.53 -2.80 -19.58
N THR A 239 1.64 -1.83 -19.79
CA THR A 239 0.52 -1.58 -18.88
C THR A 239 -0.50 -2.71 -18.90
N GLY A 240 -0.83 -3.25 -20.08
CA GLY A 240 -1.86 -4.28 -20.13
C GLY A 240 -1.35 -5.70 -19.85
N VAL A 241 -0.12 -6.09 -20.27
CA VAL A 241 0.40 -7.46 -20.10
C VAL A 241 1.03 -7.63 -18.73
N LEU A 242 1.76 -6.63 -18.24
CA LEU A 242 2.43 -6.68 -16.94
C LEU A 242 1.58 -6.07 -15.82
N GLY A 243 0.51 -5.36 -16.16
CA GLY A 243 -0.32 -4.62 -15.21
C GLY A 243 0.38 -3.40 -14.61
N ILE A 244 1.51 -2.95 -15.16
CA ILE A 244 2.33 -1.87 -14.58
C ILE A 244 1.77 -0.52 -15.04
N PRO A 245 1.20 0.30 -14.14
CA PRO A 245 0.65 1.60 -14.47
C PRO A 245 1.78 2.62 -14.76
N ALA A 246 1.45 3.74 -15.40
CA ALA A 246 2.40 4.81 -15.71
C ALA A 246 2.89 5.56 -14.45
N ASP A 247 2.11 5.48 -13.37
CA ASP A 247 2.35 6.09 -12.06
C ASP A 247 2.53 5.03 -10.95
N PRO A 248 3.49 4.09 -11.07
CA PRO A 248 3.58 2.98 -10.13
C PRO A 248 3.92 3.47 -8.73
N ARG A 249 3.10 3.07 -7.76
CA ARG A 249 3.30 3.38 -6.34
C ARG A 249 4.31 2.43 -5.73
N LEU A 250 5.01 2.85 -4.68
CA LEU A 250 6.03 2.01 -4.03
C LEU A 250 5.46 0.64 -3.61
N VAL A 251 4.28 0.61 -2.99
CA VAL A 251 3.65 -0.64 -2.52
C VAL A 251 3.29 -1.57 -3.67
N GLU A 252 2.83 -1.00 -4.80
CA GLU A 252 2.47 -1.71 -6.02
C GLU A 252 3.69 -2.43 -6.64
N VAL A 253 4.82 -1.71 -6.77
CA VAL A 253 6.07 -2.26 -7.33
C VAL A 253 6.64 -3.35 -6.41
N LEU A 254 6.66 -3.10 -5.11
CA LEU A 254 7.14 -4.08 -4.13
C LEU A 254 6.28 -5.36 -4.16
N GLY A 255 4.95 -5.22 -4.19
CA GLY A 255 4.03 -6.35 -4.29
C GLY A 255 4.22 -7.15 -5.57
N TRP A 256 4.36 -6.46 -6.71
CA TRP A 256 4.62 -7.08 -8.01
C TRP A 256 5.93 -7.88 -7.99
N LEU A 257 7.03 -7.30 -7.48
CA LEU A 257 8.33 -7.99 -7.41
C LEU A 257 8.31 -9.17 -6.43
N LEU A 258 7.70 -8.97 -5.25
CA LEU A 258 7.59 -10.00 -4.21
C LEU A 258 6.77 -11.20 -4.68
N TYR A 259 5.80 -10.99 -5.57
CA TYR A 259 5.04 -12.08 -6.18
C TYR A 259 5.78 -12.68 -7.38
N ALA A 260 6.16 -11.85 -8.36
CA ALA A 260 6.68 -12.31 -9.64
C ALA A 260 8.00 -13.05 -9.49
N VAL A 261 8.95 -12.50 -8.73
CA VAL A 261 10.31 -13.07 -8.63
C VAL A 261 10.27 -14.47 -8.02
N PRO A 262 9.66 -14.72 -6.84
CA PRO A 262 9.66 -16.06 -6.27
C PRO A 262 8.86 -17.07 -7.09
N VAL A 263 7.70 -16.67 -7.62
CA VAL A 263 6.86 -17.58 -8.43
C VAL A 263 7.57 -17.95 -9.72
N LEU A 264 8.20 -17.00 -10.41
CA LEU A 264 8.96 -17.25 -11.63
C LEU A 264 10.18 -18.15 -11.37
N VAL A 265 10.89 -17.92 -10.26
CA VAL A 265 12.02 -18.76 -9.85
C VAL A 265 11.54 -20.20 -9.59
N VAL A 266 10.44 -20.39 -8.87
CA VAL A 266 9.86 -21.72 -8.61
C VAL A 266 9.37 -22.38 -9.91
N PHE A 267 8.77 -21.61 -10.81
CA PHE A 267 8.20 -22.10 -12.06
C PHE A 267 9.28 -22.49 -13.09
N LEU A 268 10.32 -21.68 -13.25
CA LEU A 268 11.41 -21.92 -14.21
C LEU A 268 12.53 -22.80 -13.64
N TRP A 269 12.47 -23.19 -12.37
CA TRP A 269 13.53 -23.99 -11.75
C TRP A 269 13.77 -25.28 -12.53
N PRO A 270 14.97 -25.50 -13.11
CA PRO A 270 15.21 -26.69 -13.92
C PRO A 270 15.12 -27.95 -13.07
N ALA A 271 14.30 -28.93 -13.49
CA ALA A 271 14.19 -30.22 -12.79
C ALA A 271 15.53 -30.98 -12.66
N ARG A 272 16.47 -30.70 -13.58
CA ARG A 272 17.86 -31.21 -13.56
C ARG A 272 18.76 -30.54 -12.51
N LEU A 273 18.42 -29.33 -12.07
CA LEU A 273 19.06 -28.59 -10.98
C LEU A 273 18.24 -28.71 -9.69
N ALA A 274 17.28 -29.64 -9.62
CA ALA A 274 16.57 -29.93 -8.39
C ALA A 274 17.59 -30.46 -7.38
N ALA A 275 17.96 -29.59 -6.44
CA ALA A 275 18.88 -29.94 -5.37
C ALA A 275 18.38 -31.20 -4.65
N THR A 276 19.30 -32.10 -4.29
CA THR A 276 18.98 -33.24 -3.44
C THR A 276 18.21 -32.76 -2.20
N PRO A 277 17.32 -33.59 -1.60
CA PRO A 277 16.46 -33.17 -0.48
C PRO A 277 17.21 -32.45 0.63
N ARG A 278 18.45 -32.90 0.90
CA ARG A 278 19.39 -32.32 1.88
C ARG A 278 19.96 -30.96 1.47
N ALA A 279 20.38 -30.81 0.22
CA ALA A 279 20.87 -29.54 -0.30
C ALA A 279 19.76 -28.50 -0.39
N ARG A 280 18.53 -28.92 -0.75
CA ARG A 280 17.32 -28.09 -0.73
C ARG A 280 16.99 -27.59 0.68
N GLY A 281 17.04 -28.48 1.68
CA GLY A 281 16.80 -28.11 3.07
C GLY A 281 17.82 -27.08 3.59
N ARG A 282 19.11 -27.25 3.26
CA ARG A 282 20.18 -26.30 3.62
C ARG A 282 20.01 -24.96 2.94
N LEU A 283 19.73 -24.93 1.63
CA LEU A 283 19.51 -23.70 0.87
C LEU A 283 18.29 -22.91 1.37
N LEU A 284 17.20 -23.59 1.70
CA LEU A 284 16.01 -22.95 2.27
C LEU A 284 16.27 -22.41 3.69
N ALA A 285 17.07 -23.11 4.49
CA ALA A 285 17.47 -22.64 5.82
C ALA A 285 18.42 -21.42 5.74
N THR A 286 19.38 -21.41 4.79
CA THR A 286 20.25 -20.26 4.55
C THR A 286 19.48 -19.06 4.01
N ALA A 287 18.52 -19.29 3.10
CA ALA A 287 17.66 -18.22 2.59
C ALA A 287 16.78 -17.64 3.71
N ALA A 288 16.20 -18.49 4.56
CA ALA A 288 15.39 -18.05 5.70
C ALA A 288 16.20 -17.21 6.70
N THR A 289 17.43 -17.63 7.02
CA THR A 289 18.30 -16.86 7.93
C THR A 289 18.75 -15.54 7.33
N LEU A 290 19.05 -15.50 6.03
CA LEU A 290 19.45 -14.29 5.33
C LEU A 290 18.27 -13.30 5.22
N LEU A 291 17.06 -13.79 4.94
CA LEU A 291 15.83 -12.99 4.96
C LEU A 291 15.54 -12.44 6.37
N LEU A 292 15.67 -13.25 7.42
CA LEU A 292 15.52 -12.78 8.81
C LEU A 292 16.55 -11.72 9.19
N ALA A 293 17.80 -11.87 8.74
CA ALA A 293 18.85 -10.88 8.98
C ALA A 293 18.54 -9.55 8.26
N VAL A 294 18.09 -9.60 7.00
CA VAL A 294 17.67 -8.41 6.25
C VAL A 294 16.45 -7.75 6.91
N ALA A 295 15.45 -8.52 7.35
CA ALA A 295 14.31 -8.01 8.08
C ALA A 295 14.72 -7.31 9.39
N ALA A 296 15.64 -7.90 10.15
CA ALA A 296 16.14 -7.32 11.39
C ALA A 296 16.93 -6.01 11.16
N VAL A 297 17.78 -5.96 10.11
CA VAL A 297 18.51 -4.75 9.75
C VAL A 297 17.55 -3.64 9.32
N LEU A 298 16.54 -3.95 8.50
CA LEU A 298 15.52 -2.99 8.07
C LEU A 298 14.67 -2.47 9.24
N ALA A 299 14.37 -3.31 10.23
CA ALA A 299 13.65 -2.88 11.44
C ALA A 299 14.49 -1.97 12.36
N VAL A 300 15.82 -2.09 12.34
CA VAL A 300 16.74 -1.33 13.22
C VAL A 300 17.28 -0.06 12.57
N ALA A 301 17.43 -0.01 11.24
CA ALA A 301 18.04 1.12 10.52
C ALA A 301 17.12 2.34 10.27
N ALA A 302 15.97 2.41 10.95
CA ALA A 302 15.03 3.52 10.84
C ALA A 302 15.66 4.86 11.31
N PRO A 303 15.61 5.96 10.53
CA PRO A 303 16.07 7.26 10.97
C PRO A 303 15.35 7.72 12.25
N ALA A 304 16.11 8.26 13.21
CA ALA A 304 15.64 8.70 14.52
C ALA A 304 14.70 9.92 14.43
N ARG A 305 13.86 10.07 15.48
CA ARG A 305 12.73 11.01 15.61
C ARG A 305 13.16 12.45 15.93
N ASP A 306 14.27 12.91 15.39
CA ASP A 306 14.95 14.13 15.87
C ASP A 306 14.20 15.43 15.53
N THR A 307 13.37 15.43 14.47
CA THR A 307 12.65 16.63 14.01
C THR A 307 11.43 17.01 14.87
N VAL A 308 10.84 16.06 15.60
CA VAL A 308 9.64 16.32 16.43
C VAL A 308 10.03 16.96 17.76
N ASP A 309 11.20 16.63 18.30
CA ASP A 309 11.68 17.21 19.56
C ASP A 309 12.14 18.67 19.39
N ALA A 310 12.73 19.02 18.24
CA ALA A 310 13.08 20.40 17.89
C ALA A 310 11.85 21.32 17.70
N ALA A 311 10.69 20.76 17.35
CA ALA A 311 9.46 21.50 17.22
C ALA A 311 8.72 21.70 18.57
N ARG A 312 9.08 20.94 19.61
CA ARG A 312 8.45 21.05 20.95
C ARG A 312 8.93 22.29 21.73
N THR A 313 10.17 22.72 21.49
CA THR A 313 10.76 23.91 22.13
C THR A 313 11.30 24.85 21.06
N ARG A 314 10.85 26.10 21.08
CA ARG A 314 11.25 27.14 20.11
C ARG A 314 12.08 28.20 20.81
N THR A 315 13.08 28.73 20.12
CA THR A 315 13.84 29.88 20.61
C THR A 315 13.21 31.17 20.09
N VAL A 316 12.96 32.11 20.99
CA VAL A 316 12.47 33.46 20.66
C VAL A 316 13.49 34.48 21.15
N THR A 317 13.58 35.61 20.48
CA THR A 317 14.44 36.72 20.90
C THR A 317 13.59 37.98 21.02
N ASP A 318 13.72 38.69 22.13
CA ASP A 318 13.05 39.98 22.33
C ASP A 318 13.73 41.10 21.53
N ARG A 319 13.14 42.31 21.52
CA ARG A 319 13.73 43.45 20.80
C ARG A 319 15.03 43.94 21.44
N ALA A 320 15.30 43.58 22.69
CA ALA A 320 16.53 43.91 23.41
C ALA A 320 17.66 42.90 23.16
N GLY A 321 17.39 41.81 22.42
CA GLY A 321 18.37 40.78 22.08
C GLY A 321 18.47 39.63 23.08
N HIS A 322 17.56 39.53 24.05
CA HIS A 322 17.53 38.41 25.00
C HIS A 322 16.79 37.23 24.40
N ALA A 323 17.44 36.06 24.43
CA ALA A 323 16.85 34.82 23.99
C ALA A 323 16.03 34.15 25.11
N ALA A 324 14.93 33.51 24.75
CA ALA A 324 14.14 32.64 25.63
C ALA A 324 13.73 31.38 24.87
N ALA A 325 13.58 30.28 25.60
CA ALA A 325 12.98 29.06 25.10
C ALA A 325 11.49 29.04 25.44
N VAL A 326 10.65 28.72 24.45
CA VAL A 326 9.21 28.60 24.62
C VAL A 326 8.74 27.19 24.27
N SER A 327 7.91 26.61 25.13
CA SER A 327 7.32 25.28 24.93
C SER A 327 5.89 25.28 25.42
N VAL A 328 5.05 24.43 24.83
CA VAL A 328 3.67 24.24 25.27
C VAL A 328 3.51 22.85 25.83
N ALA A 329 2.89 22.76 27.01
CA ALA A 329 2.56 21.50 27.65
C ALA A 329 1.10 21.51 28.11
N THR A 330 0.55 20.32 28.35
CA THR A 330 -0.78 20.17 28.95
C THR A 330 -0.60 19.91 30.44
N GLY A 331 -0.98 20.87 31.27
CA GLY A 331 -0.95 20.80 32.73
C GLY A 331 -2.32 20.44 33.33
N PRO A 332 -2.43 20.43 34.68
CA PRO A 332 -3.67 20.07 35.38
C PRO A 332 -4.84 21.01 35.09
N HIS A 333 -4.56 22.25 34.68
CA HIS A 333 -5.53 23.32 34.47
C HIS A 333 -5.76 23.68 32.99
N GLY A 334 -5.16 22.92 32.07
CA GLY A 334 -5.27 23.16 30.63
C GLY A 334 -3.91 23.28 29.95
N ARG A 335 -3.89 23.90 28.77
CA ARG A 335 -2.66 24.15 28.02
C ARG A 335 -1.92 25.34 28.61
N GLU A 336 -0.61 25.19 28.79
CA GLU A 336 0.24 26.21 29.36
C GLU A 336 1.44 26.49 28.45
N LEU A 337 1.69 27.78 28.20
CA LEU A 337 2.91 28.26 27.58
C LEU A 337 3.96 28.45 28.66
N THR A 338 5.08 27.75 28.50
CA THR A 338 6.26 27.89 29.35
C THR A 338 7.29 28.76 28.63
N VAL A 339 7.71 29.86 29.25
CA VAL A 339 8.77 30.76 28.74
C VAL A 339 9.95 30.69 29.70
N THR A 340 11.11 30.27 29.20
CA THR A 340 12.34 30.10 29.97
C THR A 340 13.42 31.04 29.40
N PRO A 341 13.69 32.19 30.03
CA PRO A 341 14.72 33.11 29.57
C PRO A 341 16.12 32.48 29.68
N ALA A 342 16.96 32.68 28.67
CA ALA A 342 18.31 32.13 28.65
C ALA A 342 19.16 32.67 29.80
N GLY A 343 19.81 31.77 30.55
CA GLY A 343 20.68 32.13 31.67
C GLY A 343 19.97 32.42 33.00
N THR A 344 18.64 32.23 33.07
CA THR A 344 17.87 32.36 34.33
C THR A 344 17.14 31.05 34.66
N SER A 345 16.94 30.79 35.95
CA SER A 345 16.12 29.65 36.42
C SER A 345 14.64 30.00 36.58
N THR A 346 14.27 31.25 36.32
CA THR A 346 12.89 31.74 36.45
C THR A 346 12.09 31.34 35.22
N VAL A 347 11.24 30.34 35.39
CA VAL A 347 10.31 29.88 34.36
C VAL A 347 8.99 30.62 34.50
N HIS A 348 8.43 31.11 33.40
CA HIS A 348 7.13 31.79 33.37
C HIS A 348 6.09 30.87 32.74
N HIS A 349 4.97 30.74 33.43
CA HIS A 349 3.92 29.77 33.17
C HIS A 349 2.63 30.53 32.87
N ILE A 350 2.17 30.46 31.62
CA ILE A 350 1.05 31.27 31.11
C ILE A 350 -0.07 30.34 30.64
N GLN A 351 -1.23 30.43 31.28
CA GLN A 351 -2.38 29.61 30.97
C GLN A 351 -3.04 30.07 29.66
N LEU A 352 -3.18 29.14 28.72
CA LEU A 352 -3.70 29.38 27.37
C LEU A 352 -5.17 29.00 27.26
N VAL A 353 -5.93 29.82 26.54
CA VAL A 353 -7.32 29.59 26.16
C VAL A 353 -7.38 29.28 24.66
N PRO A 354 -8.22 28.33 24.22
CA PRO A 354 -8.37 28.01 22.80
C PRO A 354 -8.90 29.22 22.02
N ALA A 355 -8.37 29.41 20.81
CA ALA A 355 -8.83 30.36 19.82
C ALA A 355 -9.22 29.62 18.52
N ASP A 356 -9.72 30.35 17.52
CA ASP A 356 -10.16 29.75 16.26
C ASP A 356 -9.02 29.02 15.54
N ASP A 357 -9.28 27.79 15.10
CA ASP A 357 -8.31 26.98 14.35
C ASP A 357 -7.83 27.71 13.09
N GLN A 358 -6.54 27.55 12.78
CA GLN A 358 -5.90 28.21 11.64
C GLN A 358 -5.16 27.20 10.76
N SER A 359 -4.65 27.68 9.63
CA SER A 359 -3.75 26.90 8.77
C SER A 359 -2.47 27.67 8.49
N VAL A 360 -1.32 27.01 8.66
CA VAL A 360 0.00 27.53 8.26
C VAL A 360 0.49 26.69 7.09
N ASP A 361 0.67 27.27 5.91
CA ASP A 361 1.06 26.56 4.68
C ASP A 361 0.20 25.33 4.36
N GLY A 362 -1.11 25.39 4.66
CA GLY A 362 -2.05 24.28 4.48
C GLY A 362 -2.00 23.20 5.57
N LEU A 363 -1.12 23.32 6.58
CA LEU A 363 -1.13 22.46 7.76
C LEU A 363 -2.16 22.99 8.77
N PRO A 364 -3.17 22.19 9.18
CA PRO A 364 -4.15 22.62 10.17
C PRO A 364 -3.51 22.68 11.56
N VAL A 365 -3.62 23.84 12.21
CA VAL A 365 -3.03 24.16 13.52
C VAL A 365 -4.08 24.66 14.50
N GLN A 366 -3.86 24.37 15.77
CA GLN A 366 -4.68 24.87 16.88
C GLN A 366 -4.11 26.20 17.37
N ALA A 367 -4.94 27.23 17.40
CA ALA A 367 -4.57 28.54 17.92
C ALA A 367 -4.92 28.65 19.41
N TRP A 368 -4.02 29.27 20.16
CA TRP A 368 -4.13 29.47 21.59
C TRP A 368 -3.77 30.90 21.95
N GLN A 369 -4.47 31.49 22.91
CA GLN A 369 -4.23 32.85 23.36
C GLN A 369 -4.23 32.98 24.88
N ALA A 370 -3.47 33.93 25.40
CA ALA A 370 -3.52 34.36 26.78
C ALA A 370 -3.34 35.87 26.86
N SER A 371 -3.88 36.50 27.90
CA SER A 371 -3.71 37.93 28.13
C SER A 371 -3.35 38.15 29.60
N GLU A 372 -2.22 38.81 29.84
CA GLU A 372 -1.78 39.21 31.17
C GLU A 372 -1.79 40.73 31.26
N THR A 373 -2.31 41.27 32.36
CA THR A 373 -2.28 42.70 32.63
C THR A 373 -1.35 42.95 33.81
N ALA A 374 -0.24 43.64 33.57
CA ALA A 374 0.62 44.13 34.63
C ALA A 374 -0.01 45.38 35.25
N GLY A 375 -0.02 45.43 36.59
CA GLY A 375 -0.70 46.43 37.40
C GLY A 375 -0.19 47.86 37.22
N VAL A 376 -0.86 48.79 37.91
CA VAL A 376 -0.54 50.22 37.80
C VAL A 376 0.76 50.54 38.52
N ASP A 377 1.83 50.74 37.76
CA ASP A 377 3.07 51.31 38.29
C ASP A 377 2.81 52.77 38.71
N GLY A 378 3.34 53.13 39.89
CA GLY A 378 3.05 54.39 40.58
C GLY A 378 3.32 55.63 39.72
N ALA A 379 2.61 56.72 40.00
CA ALA A 379 2.59 57.96 39.21
C ALA A 379 3.92 58.73 39.28
N PRO A 380 4.82 58.61 38.29
CA PRO A 380 6.01 59.42 38.23
C PRO A 380 5.68 60.75 37.56
N GLU A 381 6.43 61.79 37.92
CA GLU A 381 6.48 63.00 37.09
C GLU A 381 7.17 62.67 35.76
N ILE A 382 6.48 62.92 34.65
CA ILE A 382 6.99 62.67 33.30
C ILE A 382 6.91 63.98 32.53
N THR A 383 8.03 64.39 31.95
CA THR A 383 8.09 65.56 31.08
C THR A 383 7.52 65.26 29.69
N LEU A 384 7.15 66.32 28.96
CA LEU A 384 6.66 66.16 27.59
C LEU A 384 7.70 65.52 26.66
N ASP A 385 8.98 65.82 26.86
CA ASP A 385 10.09 65.28 26.07
C ASP A 385 10.31 63.79 26.37
N GLN A 386 10.28 63.37 27.63
CA GLN A 386 10.33 61.95 28.00
C GLN A 386 9.16 61.17 27.39
N LEU A 387 7.95 61.73 27.42
CA LEU A 387 6.79 61.08 26.82
C LEU A 387 6.96 60.94 25.29
N ARG A 388 7.54 61.97 24.64
CA ARG A 388 7.83 61.96 23.21
C ARG A 388 8.88 60.90 22.86
N ASP A 389 9.89 60.71 23.69
CA ASP A 389 10.92 59.68 23.49
C ASP A 389 10.32 58.28 23.62
N MET A 390 9.45 58.07 24.61
CA MET A 390 8.74 56.80 24.81
C MET A 390 7.81 56.43 23.64
N THR A 391 7.27 57.41 22.92
CA THR A 391 6.37 57.20 21.78
C THR A 391 7.08 57.28 20.42
N GLY A 392 8.40 57.08 20.40
CA GLY A 392 9.18 57.04 19.16
C GLY A 392 9.29 58.39 18.46
N GLY A 393 9.38 59.48 19.23
CA GLY A 393 9.58 60.84 18.74
C GLY A 393 8.31 61.59 18.35
N ARG A 394 7.13 60.97 18.46
CA ARG A 394 5.83 61.55 18.07
C ARG A 394 4.99 61.92 19.30
N LEU A 395 4.43 63.12 19.34
CA LEU A 395 3.51 63.49 20.42
C LEU A 395 2.16 62.76 20.27
N PRO A 396 1.64 62.14 21.35
CA PRO A 396 0.30 61.57 21.36
C PRO A 396 -0.78 62.55 20.95
N VAL A 397 -1.79 62.06 20.23
CA VAL A 397 -2.95 62.86 19.77
C VAL A 397 -3.56 63.61 20.95
N GLY A 398 -3.63 64.94 20.88
CA GLY A 398 -4.20 65.80 21.93
C GLY A 398 -3.21 66.32 22.98
N LEU A 399 -1.91 66.07 22.83
CA LEU A 399 -0.84 66.78 23.54
C LEU A 399 -0.13 67.75 22.58
N ALA A 400 0.20 68.95 23.06
CA ALA A 400 0.88 69.96 22.25
C ALA A 400 1.86 70.76 23.10
N ALA A 401 3.11 70.89 22.65
CA ALA A 401 4.16 71.60 23.38
C ALA A 401 3.79 73.04 23.80
N ALA A 402 2.96 73.72 23.00
CA ALA A 402 2.49 75.06 23.33
C ALA A 402 1.49 75.11 24.50
N ARG A 403 0.66 74.06 24.67
CA ARG A 403 -0.49 74.05 25.61
C ARG A 403 -0.30 73.12 26.81
N THR A 404 0.40 72.01 26.64
CA THR A 404 0.60 70.97 27.65
C THR A 404 2.10 70.81 27.88
N ARG A 405 2.69 71.74 28.64
CA ARG A 405 4.15 71.82 28.85
C ARG A 405 4.67 70.76 29.83
N GLY A 406 3.78 70.09 30.55
CA GLY A 406 4.17 69.18 31.62
C GLY A 406 4.71 69.94 32.84
N PRO A 407 5.24 69.21 33.85
CA PRO A 407 5.29 67.76 33.93
C PRO A 407 3.91 67.13 34.22
N PHE A 408 3.73 65.88 33.80
CA PHE A 408 2.50 65.09 33.95
C PHE A 408 2.68 64.02 35.02
N GLN A 409 1.61 63.72 35.74
CA GLN A 409 1.52 62.56 36.62
C GLN A 409 0.93 61.39 35.82
N GLY A 410 1.71 60.32 35.61
CA GLY A 410 1.34 59.22 34.73
C GLY A 410 1.12 57.89 35.44
N GLN A 411 -0.11 57.36 35.42
CA GLN A 411 -0.38 55.99 35.85
C GLN A 411 -0.27 55.04 34.66
N TRP A 412 0.54 54.00 34.77
CA TRP A 412 0.80 53.08 33.66
C TRP A 412 -0.06 51.83 33.76
N SER A 413 -0.38 51.19 32.64
CA SER A 413 -0.93 49.84 32.61
C SER A 413 -0.43 49.14 31.36
N THR A 414 -0.01 47.89 31.48
CA THR A 414 0.48 47.10 30.35
C THR A 414 -0.37 45.86 30.21
N THR A 415 -0.90 45.64 29.01
CA THR A 415 -1.52 44.38 28.63
C THR A 415 -0.63 43.65 27.65
N THR A 416 -0.27 42.41 27.94
CA THR A 416 0.51 41.52 27.06
C THR A 416 -0.37 40.40 26.57
N VAL A 417 -0.50 40.27 25.26
CA VAL A 417 -1.22 39.17 24.61
C VAL A 417 -0.22 38.17 24.06
N TYR A 418 -0.37 36.92 24.48
CA TYR A 418 0.38 35.78 23.96
C TYR A 418 -0.50 35.07 22.92
N THR A 419 0.08 34.76 21.76
CA THR A 419 -0.57 33.97 20.71
C THR A 419 0.35 32.82 20.34
N VAL A 420 -0.17 31.60 20.36
CA VAL A 420 0.61 30.39 20.10
C VAL A 420 -0.14 29.48 19.13
N LEU A 421 0.52 29.09 18.05
CA LEU A 421 0.02 28.12 17.07
C LEU A 421 0.70 26.78 17.30
N THR A 422 -0.09 25.72 17.45
CA THR A 422 0.44 24.39 17.80
C THR A 422 -0.14 23.27 16.94
N ARG A 423 0.61 22.17 16.85
CA ARG A 423 0.18 20.90 16.26
C ARG A 423 0.52 19.79 17.26
N GLY A 424 -0.46 19.37 18.07
CA GLY A 424 -0.14 18.57 19.26
C GLY A 424 0.79 19.38 20.18
N ASP A 425 1.83 18.79 20.74
CA ASP A 425 2.78 19.47 21.63
C ASP A 425 3.87 20.28 20.90
N ALA A 426 3.86 20.27 19.56
CA ALA A 426 4.79 21.08 18.77
C ALA A 426 4.29 22.53 18.65
N VAL A 427 5.19 23.48 18.90
CA VAL A 427 4.94 24.92 18.75
C VAL A 427 5.41 25.34 17.36
N ILE A 428 4.46 25.76 16.51
CA ILE A 428 4.75 26.22 15.15
C ILE A 428 5.13 27.70 15.15
N SER A 429 4.35 28.51 15.85
CA SER A 429 4.59 29.94 15.99
C SER A 429 4.21 30.40 17.39
N ALA A 430 4.95 31.33 17.97
CA ALA A 430 4.64 31.92 19.25
C ALA A 430 5.00 33.41 19.24
N LYS A 431 4.12 34.24 19.81
CA LYS A 431 4.30 35.69 19.86
C LYS A 431 3.77 36.25 21.18
N ALA A 432 4.54 37.16 21.78
CA ALA A 432 4.09 38.05 22.84
C ALA A 432 4.08 39.49 22.32
N ALA A 433 2.93 40.14 22.42
CA ALA A 433 2.77 41.55 22.06
C ALA A 433 2.16 42.31 23.22
N SER A 434 2.91 43.28 23.74
CA SER A 434 2.43 44.20 24.76
C SER A 434 1.87 45.47 24.14
N ASN A 435 0.95 46.11 24.86
CA ASN A 435 0.54 47.48 24.63
C ASN A 435 0.56 48.21 25.97
N ARG A 436 1.48 49.15 26.13
CA ARG A 436 1.58 49.99 27.32
C ARG A 436 0.72 51.23 27.14
N THR A 437 -0.14 51.49 28.11
CA THR A 437 -0.98 52.69 28.17
C THR A 437 -0.64 53.51 29.41
N ALA A 438 -0.89 54.82 29.31
CA ALA A 438 -0.62 55.79 30.35
C ALA A 438 -1.84 56.68 30.54
N VAL A 439 -2.32 56.80 31.78
CA VAL A 439 -3.30 57.80 32.16
C VAL A 439 -2.55 59.00 32.74
N LEU A 440 -2.55 60.09 31.99
CA LEU A 440 -1.83 61.32 32.33
C LEU A 440 -2.77 62.33 32.99
N THR A 441 -2.32 62.97 34.06
CA THR A 441 -2.99 64.08 34.74
C THR A 441 -2.02 65.24 35.00
N GLY A 442 -2.52 66.45 35.20
CA GLY A 442 -1.68 67.64 35.42
C GLY A 442 -1.04 68.19 34.13
N GLY A 443 0.04 68.98 34.25
CA GLY A 443 0.85 69.43 33.11
C GLY A 443 0.14 70.31 32.06
N GLY A 444 -0.99 70.94 32.42
CA GLY A 444 -1.84 71.75 31.52
C GLY A 444 -3.01 70.99 30.89
N LEU A 445 -3.29 69.76 31.31
CA LEU A 445 -4.47 69.00 30.89
C LEU A 445 -5.72 69.45 31.66
N THR A 446 -6.86 69.53 30.97
CA THR A 446 -8.17 69.84 31.57
C THR A 446 -8.81 68.63 32.27
N GLY A 447 -8.26 67.43 32.09
CA GLY A 447 -8.72 66.18 32.71
C GLY A 447 -7.74 65.03 32.45
N ALA A 448 -8.01 63.87 33.05
CA ALA A 448 -7.19 62.67 32.83
C ALA A 448 -7.23 62.23 31.36
N LYS A 449 -6.08 61.86 30.81
CA LYS A 449 -5.94 61.51 29.40
C LYS A 449 -5.17 60.23 29.18
N THR A 450 -5.80 59.25 28.53
CA THR A 450 -5.17 57.98 28.17
C THR A 450 -4.35 58.11 26.90
N VAL A 451 -3.13 57.60 26.92
CA VAL A 451 -2.18 57.58 25.82
C VAL A 451 -1.64 56.16 25.66
N SER A 452 -1.59 55.65 24.42
CA SER A 452 -0.84 54.42 24.12
C SER A 452 0.62 54.77 23.81
N LEU A 453 1.52 54.03 24.43
CA LEU A 453 2.97 54.14 24.26
C LEU A 453 3.54 53.07 23.33
N GLY A 454 2.69 52.16 22.85
CA GLY A 454 3.11 51.04 22.00
C GLY A 454 3.64 49.83 22.78
N GLY A 455 4.43 49.02 22.06
CA GLY A 455 4.94 47.74 22.56
C GLY A 455 6.16 47.87 23.47
N LEU A 456 6.48 46.78 24.17
CA LEU A 456 7.63 46.73 25.08
C LEU A 456 8.88 46.18 24.41
N ALA A 457 10.06 46.47 24.96
CA ALA A 457 11.30 45.86 24.51
C ALA A 457 11.32 44.34 24.72
N THR A 458 10.52 43.86 25.67
CA THR A 458 10.28 42.44 26.00
C THR A 458 9.30 41.75 25.04
N ASP A 459 8.73 42.46 24.05
CA ASP A 459 7.95 41.82 23.00
C ASP A 459 8.85 40.88 22.20
N TRP A 460 8.38 39.68 21.90
CA TRP A 460 9.11 38.67 21.15
C TRP A 460 8.18 37.92 20.21
N SER A 461 8.75 37.36 19.15
CA SER A 461 8.05 36.43 18.26
C SER A 461 9.04 35.40 17.71
N THR A 462 8.55 34.23 17.38
CA THR A 462 9.27 33.29 16.52
C THR A 462 9.50 33.92 15.14
N SER A 463 10.55 33.50 14.44
CA SER A 463 10.83 34.02 13.10
C SER A 463 9.94 33.34 12.06
N ALA A 464 9.39 34.12 11.13
CA ALA A 464 8.51 33.57 10.09
C ALA A 464 9.20 32.48 9.25
N ALA A 465 10.51 32.65 8.95
CA ALA A 465 11.28 31.66 8.20
C ALA A 465 11.40 30.33 8.97
N GLU A 466 11.64 30.36 10.28
CA GLU A 466 11.69 29.13 11.09
C GLU A 466 10.30 28.54 11.30
N ASP A 467 9.24 29.35 11.35
CA ASP A 467 7.85 28.90 11.48
C ASP A 467 7.44 28.10 10.23
N HIS A 468 7.73 28.62 9.03
CA HIS A 468 7.55 27.92 7.76
C HIS A 468 8.40 26.64 7.69
N ALA A 469 9.67 26.68 8.11
CA ALA A 469 10.54 25.51 8.14
C ALA A 469 10.01 24.42 9.09
N THR A 470 9.46 24.82 10.24
CA THR A 470 8.89 23.91 11.25
C THR A 470 7.59 23.29 10.76
N ALA A 471 6.70 24.10 10.16
CA ALA A 471 5.48 23.61 9.52
C ALA A 471 5.80 22.61 8.40
N ALA A 472 6.78 22.91 7.55
CA ALA A 472 7.25 22.00 6.51
C ALA A 472 7.84 20.70 7.08
N ALA A 473 8.62 20.78 8.16
CA ALA A 473 9.21 19.61 8.82
C ALA A 473 8.14 18.70 9.47
N ILE A 474 7.12 19.28 10.09
CA ILE A 474 5.98 18.53 10.66
C ILE A 474 5.16 17.88 9.54
N ALA A 475 4.87 18.62 8.46
CA ALA A 475 4.15 18.09 7.30
C ALA A 475 4.93 16.98 6.58
N ALA A 476 6.27 17.08 6.53
CA ALA A 476 7.15 16.03 6.02
C ALA A 476 7.19 14.81 6.96
N GLY A 477 7.20 15.03 8.28
CA GLY A 477 7.13 13.99 9.30
C GLY A 477 5.82 13.20 9.26
N ASP A 478 4.68 13.87 9.09
CA ASP A 478 3.38 13.23 8.92
C ASP A 478 3.33 12.38 7.64
N ARG A 479 3.93 12.86 6.53
CA ARG A 479 4.12 12.07 5.31
C ARG A 479 5.04 10.86 5.52
N ASN A 480 6.14 11.03 6.25
CA ASN A 480 7.13 9.97 6.49
C ASN A 480 6.68 8.92 7.53
N ARG A 481 5.67 9.20 8.37
CA ARG A 481 5.12 8.19 9.32
C ARG A 481 4.53 6.98 8.59
N GLY A 482 3.85 7.20 7.46
CA GLY A 482 3.32 6.12 6.61
C GLY A 482 4.42 5.30 5.95
N GLU A 483 5.49 5.95 5.47
CA GLU A 483 6.66 5.26 4.88
C GLU A 483 7.48 4.51 5.94
N GLY A 484 7.66 5.09 7.13
CA GLY A 484 8.36 4.45 8.24
C GLY A 484 7.67 3.17 8.72
N GLN A 485 6.34 3.14 8.76
CA GLN A 485 5.61 1.89 9.06
C GLN A 485 5.77 0.84 7.95
N LEU A 486 5.84 1.26 6.67
CA LEU A 486 6.11 0.35 5.57
C LEU A 486 7.48 -0.31 5.71
N TRP A 487 8.52 0.49 5.88
CA TRP A 487 9.91 0.02 5.90
C TRP A 487 10.31 -0.67 7.20
N ASN A 488 9.76 -0.25 8.34
CA ASN A 488 10.22 -0.73 9.65
C ASN A 488 9.33 -1.82 10.25
N VAL A 489 8.07 -1.92 9.80
CA VAL A 489 7.10 -2.88 10.34
C VAL A 489 6.65 -3.84 9.26
N TRP A 490 6.03 -3.36 8.19
CA TRP A 490 5.39 -4.22 7.21
C TRP A 490 6.35 -4.99 6.32
N LEU A 491 7.37 -4.33 5.76
CA LEU A 491 8.37 -4.98 4.92
C LEU A 491 9.18 -6.04 5.70
N PRO A 492 9.67 -5.77 6.93
CA PRO A 492 10.30 -6.80 7.76
C PRO A 492 9.36 -7.97 8.08
N LEU A 493 8.07 -7.69 8.33
CA LEU A 493 7.09 -8.73 8.66
C LEU A 493 6.78 -9.62 7.45
N VAL A 494 6.68 -9.03 6.25
CA VAL A 494 6.52 -9.77 5.00
C VAL A 494 7.76 -10.63 4.70
N ILE A 495 8.96 -10.05 4.84
CA ILE A 495 10.22 -10.78 4.68
C ILE A 495 10.32 -11.91 5.71
N ALA A 496 9.92 -11.67 6.96
CA ALA A 496 9.87 -12.67 8.01
C ALA A 496 8.85 -13.77 7.71
N GLY A 497 7.67 -13.44 7.18
CA GLY A 497 6.69 -14.40 6.70
C GLY A 497 7.24 -15.30 5.60
N PHE A 498 7.98 -14.73 4.65
CA PHE A 498 8.67 -15.49 3.61
C PHE A 498 9.75 -16.40 4.20
N ALA A 499 10.51 -15.91 5.19
CA ALA A 499 11.49 -16.72 5.91
C ALA A 499 10.85 -17.89 6.66
N VAL A 500 9.68 -17.69 7.29
CA VAL A 500 8.91 -18.76 7.95
C VAL A 500 8.44 -19.80 6.94
N ALA A 501 7.91 -19.37 5.78
CA ALA A 501 7.51 -20.30 4.72
C ALA A 501 8.70 -21.13 4.20
N CYS A 502 9.87 -20.50 4.03
CA CYS A 502 11.11 -21.19 3.69
C CYS A 502 11.54 -22.18 4.78
N ALA A 503 11.46 -21.80 6.06
CA ALA A 503 11.82 -22.66 7.19
C ALA A 503 10.88 -23.86 7.34
N LEU A 504 9.57 -23.67 7.20
CA LEU A 504 8.57 -24.74 7.20
C LEU A 504 8.79 -25.70 6.03
N SER A 505 9.11 -25.17 4.85
CA SER A 505 9.45 -25.97 3.67
C SER A 505 10.74 -26.77 3.86
N ALA A 506 11.75 -26.19 4.54
CA ALA A 506 12.97 -26.88 4.91
C ALA A 506 12.69 -28.02 5.90
N LEU A 507 11.89 -27.78 6.95
CA LEU A 507 11.49 -28.79 7.92
C LEU A 507 10.70 -29.94 7.28
N ALA A 508 9.78 -29.62 6.37
CA ALA A 508 9.03 -30.61 5.60
C ALA A 508 9.97 -31.46 4.73
N SER A 509 10.98 -30.85 4.09
CA SER A 509 11.96 -31.58 3.29
C SER A 509 12.81 -32.56 4.11
N VAL A 510 13.19 -32.18 5.33
CA VAL A 510 13.95 -33.04 6.26
C VAL A 510 13.09 -34.21 6.77
N ARG A 511 11.80 -33.97 7.07
CA ARG A 511 10.87 -35.03 7.49
C ARG A 511 10.65 -36.09 6.41
N VAL A 512 10.52 -35.67 5.16
CA VAL A 512 10.34 -36.58 4.01
C VAL A 512 11.61 -37.41 3.76
N ASP A 513 12.79 -36.81 3.89
CA ASP A 513 14.07 -37.52 3.71
C ASP A 513 14.28 -38.57 4.82
N ARG A 514 13.94 -38.22 6.07
CA ARG A 514 14.03 -39.13 7.22
C ARG A 514 13.07 -40.32 7.08
N LYS A 515 11.82 -40.07 6.65
CA LYS A 515 10.86 -41.14 6.37
C LYS A 515 11.33 -42.09 5.27
N ARG A 516 11.96 -41.57 4.21
CA ARG A 516 12.53 -42.40 3.14
C ARG A 516 13.73 -43.21 3.60
N GLU A 517 14.59 -42.67 4.47
CA GLU A 517 15.68 -43.44 5.07
C GLU A 517 15.17 -44.55 6.00
N ASP A 518 14.13 -44.28 6.78
CA ASP A 518 13.52 -45.27 7.66
C ASP A 518 12.83 -46.40 6.86
N GLU A 519 12.11 -46.07 5.78
CA GLU A 519 11.57 -47.06 4.83
C GLU A 519 12.67 -47.90 4.17
N ARG A 520 13.80 -47.28 3.78
CA ARG A 520 14.93 -48.00 3.17
C ARG A 520 15.59 -48.96 4.16
N LYS A 521 15.79 -48.52 5.41
CA LYS A 521 16.32 -49.36 6.49
C LYS A 521 15.38 -50.51 6.87
N ALA A 522 14.07 -50.27 6.84
CA ALA A 522 13.09 -51.33 7.05
C ALA A 522 13.17 -52.40 5.96
N ILE A 523 13.24 -52.00 4.68
CA ILE A 523 13.36 -52.92 3.55
C ILE A 523 14.68 -53.70 3.59
N ASP A 524 15.82 -53.04 3.86
CA ASP A 524 17.12 -53.71 3.97
C ASP A 524 17.20 -54.65 5.18
N GLY A 525 16.55 -54.28 6.30
CA GLY A 525 16.44 -55.14 7.49
C GLY A 525 15.57 -56.38 7.27
N GLU A 526 14.51 -56.26 6.47
CA GLU A 526 13.63 -57.37 6.10
C GLU A 526 14.30 -58.33 5.09
N ALA A 527 15.11 -57.80 4.18
CA ALA A 527 15.93 -58.57 3.25
C ALA A 527 17.01 -59.40 3.96
N HIS A 528 17.66 -58.84 4.99
CA HIS A 528 18.63 -59.59 5.81
C HIS A 528 17.98 -60.66 6.70
N ARG A 529 16.72 -60.49 7.13
CA ARG A 529 15.98 -61.51 7.89
C ARG A 529 15.59 -62.74 7.07
N ARG A 530 15.32 -62.58 5.76
CA ARG A 530 14.93 -63.69 4.88
C ARG A 530 16.09 -64.64 4.50
N GLY A 531 17.34 -64.27 4.79
CA GLY A 531 18.51 -65.15 4.57
C GLY A 531 18.70 -66.25 5.61
N ASN A 532 17.94 -66.25 6.72
CA ASN A 532 18.06 -67.20 7.83
C ASN A 532 16.91 -68.21 7.87
N VAL A 533 16.52 -68.77 6.72
CA VAL A 533 15.68 -69.98 6.71
C VAL A 533 16.61 -71.19 6.76
N PRO A 534 16.67 -71.95 7.88
CA PRO A 534 17.41 -73.20 7.89
C PRO A 534 16.71 -74.17 6.94
N VAL A 535 17.46 -74.62 5.93
CA VAL A 535 17.05 -75.75 5.10
C VAL A 535 17.21 -76.99 5.97
N SER A 536 16.09 -77.54 6.43
CA SER A 536 16.00 -78.85 7.09
C SER A 536 15.26 -79.82 6.19
#